data_AF-A0A915AP26-F1
#
_entry.id   AF-A0A915AP26-F1
#
_cell.length_a   1.000
_cell.length_b   1.000
_cell.length_c   1.000
_cell.angle_alpha   90.00
_cell.angle_beta   90.00
_cell.angle_gamma   90.00
#
_symmetry.space_group_name_H-M   'P 1'
#
loop_
_entity.id
_entity.type
_entity.pdbx_description
1 polymer ?
#
loop_
_entity_poly.entity_id
_entity_poly.type
_entity_poly.pdbx_seq_one_letter_code
_entity_poly.pdbx_strand_id
1 'polypeptide(L)'
;MSLGVLACALIIGNHNDCDSLPKTMRHRSLSTQLLLVLFSAPIINTQRDRFEVLWNVPSRNCFRQHIDIPLKKFGIVFNDKQEFHGNRMNTFYEKNIGLYPYYKDGSDPKSIVNGGIPQRVNMVAHLRKAQKDIESAIPDSGFGGVAVLDFEAWRPLWSLNWGSKRIYKSESVKFVRQRYPELSNKAARQMATKEFNKAAFNFMVETIRLGIRLRPFARWGFYGFPYCNYDAGKKGEYECSEIFKQYNDRLALILQEATALFPSIYLSSETETDRNFRYIQAVIREAKRVSEKFEPKKPVFAYTKMAYNPYMDPHHFYIKRDICNSVKQCSDLGIQGIIIWSTSQGMNSSRCHHIARYVNEHYGPYVEIVRKHAERCSQKRCLGRGQCVLQPQMQCASYNEQAEYKCECDALFFGRRCERHRNFPWLYDWKWLRKDNDE
;
A
#
# COMPACT_ATOMS: atom_id res chain seq x y z
N MET A 1 -31.76 -31.18 -11.66
CA MET A 1 -31.51 -29.99 -10.82
C MET A 1 -31.35 -28.78 -11.71
N SER A 2 -31.99 -27.66 -11.42
CA SER A 2 -31.72 -26.41 -12.15
C SER A 2 -30.30 -25.94 -11.83
N LEU A 3 -29.64 -25.26 -12.78
CA LEU A 3 -28.32 -24.64 -12.54
C LEU A 3 -28.33 -23.68 -11.34
N GLY A 4 -29.50 -23.10 -10.99
CA GLY A 4 -29.67 -22.30 -9.78
C GLY A 4 -29.50 -23.09 -8.48
N VAL A 5 -29.95 -24.35 -8.43
CA VAL A 5 -29.72 -25.24 -7.29
C VAL A 5 -28.25 -25.69 -7.24
N LEU A 6 -27.62 -25.91 -8.41
CA LEU A 6 -26.20 -26.26 -8.49
C LEU A 6 -25.29 -25.09 -8.06
N ALA A 7 -25.61 -23.85 -8.45
CA ALA A 7 -24.89 -22.64 -8.03
C ALA A 7 -25.11 -22.33 -6.54
N CYS A 8 -26.31 -22.57 -6.02
CA CYS A 8 -26.63 -22.46 -4.59
C CYS A 8 -25.87 -23.50 -3.76
N ALA A 9 -25.80 -24.76 -4.22
CA ALA A 9 -25.04 -25.82 -3.57
C ALA A 9 -23.52 -25.59 -3.59
N LEU A 10 -22.98 -25.01 -4.67
CA LEU A 10 -21.55 -24.64 -4.78
C LEU A 10 -21.14 -23.50 -3.84
N ILE A 11 -22.09 -22.68 -3.39
CA ILE A 11 -21.84 -21.50 -2.53
C ILE A 11 -22.16 -21.79 -1.05
N ILE A 12 -23.19 -22.59 -0.76
CA ILE A 12 -23.70 -22.84 0.61
C ILE A 12 -23.20 -24.17 1.19
N GLY A 13 -22.68 -25.07 0.35
CA GLY A 13 -22.06 -26.33 0.79
C GLY A 13 -23.04 -27.41 1.27
N ASN A 14 -24.35 -27.15 1.27
CA ASN A 14 -25.38 -28.15 1.59
C ASN A 14 -26.61 -28.01 0.69
N HIS A 15 -27.07 -29.13 0.12
CA HIS A 15 -28.04 -29.14 -0.97
C HIS A 15 -29.49 -28.93 -0.50
N ASN A 16 -29.78 -29.24 0.77
CA ASN A 16 -31.14 -29.26 1.32
C ASN A 16 -31.70 -27.86 1.63
N ASP A 17 -30.86 -26.83 1.71
CA ASP A 17 -31.30 -25.45 2.00
C ASP A 17 -31.80 -24.68 0.76
N CYS A 18 -31.55 -25.21 -0.44
CA CYS A 18 -31.86 -24.53 -1.71
C CYS A 18 -33.26 -24.84 -2.28
N ASP A 19 -34.02 -25.75 -1.66
CA ASP A 19 -35.37 -26.13 -2.13
C ASP A 19 -36.48 -25.15 -1.70
N SER A 20 -36.13 -24.12 -0.92
CA SER A 20 -37.06 -23.09 -0.43
C SER A 20 -37.22 -21.88 -1.37
N LEU A 21 -36.56 -21.88 -2.54
CA LEU A 21 -36.60 -20.76 -3.49
C LEU A 21 -37.98 -20.63 -4.18
N PRO A 22 -38.60 -19.43 -4.20
CA PRO A 22 -39.90 -19.20 -4.83
C PRO A 22 -39.93 -19.64 -6.32
N LYS A 23 -41.03 -20.30 -6.73
CA LYS A 23 -41.24 -20.81 -8.10
C LYS A 23 -41.14 -19.74 -9.21
N THR A 24 -41.16 -18.46 -8.87
CA THR A 24 -41.02 -17.32 -9.80
C THR A 24 -39.61 -17.15 -10.38
N MET A 25 -38.61 -17.89 -9.88
CA MET A 25 -37.22 -17.83 -10.38
C MET A 25 -36.90 -18.73 -11.59
N ARG A 26 -37.85 -19.55 -12.08
CA ARG A 26 -37.58 -20.54 -13.13
C ARG A 26 -37.57 -20.02 -14.57
N HIS A 27 -37.91 -18.76 -14.83
CA HIS A 27 -37.98 -18.20 -16.20
C HIS A 27 -37.40 -16.77 -16.30
N ARG A 28 -36.09 -16.59 -16.05
CA ARG A 28 -35.38 -15.35 -16.41
C ARG A 28 -34.01 -15.67 -17.02
N SER A 29 -33.56 -14.83 -17.94
CA SER A 29 -32.33 -15.04 -18.70
C SER A 29 -31.08 -15.06 -17.79
N LEU A 30 -30.06 -15.79 -18.22
CA LEU A 30 -28.81 -16.05 -17.49
C LEU A 30 -28.16 -14.77 -16.93
N SER A 31 -28.30 -13.65 -17.64
CA SER A 31 -27.74 -12.34 -17.28
C SER A 31 -28.43 -11.68 -16.10
N THR A 32 -29.72 -11.93 -15.85
CA THR A 32 -30.43 -11.36 -14.69
C THR A 32 -30.18 -12.16 -13.41
N GLN A 33 -29.94 -13.47 -13.51
CA GLN A 33 -29.65 -14.32 -12.36
C GLN A 33 -28.23 -14.10 -11.81
N LEU A 34 -27.24 -13.84 -12.69
CA LEU A 34 -25.86 -13.57 -12.25
C LEU A 34 -25.73 -12.24 -11.49
N LEU A 35 -26.47 -11.20 -11.91
CA LEU A 35 -26.48 -9.92 -11.20
C LEU A 35 -27.12 -10.05 -9.81
N LEU A 36 -28.25 -10.76 -9.69
CA LEU A 36 -28.94 -10.91 -8.40
C LEU A 36 -28.11 -11.68 -7.37
N VAL A 37 -27.31 -12.67 -7.78
CA VAL A 37 -26.39 -13.42 -6.89
C VAL A 37 -25.22 -12.53 -6.44
N LEU A 38 -24.73 -11.62 -7.28
CA LEU A 38 -23.70 -10.64 -6.90
C LEU A 38 -24.21 -9.56 -5.92
N PHE A 39 -25.51 -9.26 -5.92
CA PHE A 39 -26.12 -8.25 -5.04
C PHE A 39 -26.83 -8.81 -3.80
N SER A 40 -26.97 -10.13 -3.68
CA SER A 40 -27.56 -10.81 -2.51
C SER A 40 -26.61 -11.78 -1.81
N ALA A 41 -25.33 -11.81 -2.22
CA ALA A 41 -24.30 -12.31 -1.32
C ALA A 41 -24.51 -11.58 0.02
N PRO A 42 -24.74 -12.30 1.14
CA PRO A 42 -24.68 -11.63 2.42
C PRO A 42 -23.35 -10.91 2.40
N ILE A 43 -23.34 -9.61 2.71
CA ILE A 43 -22.11 -8.93 3.09
C ILE A 43 -21.57 -9.84 4.17
N ILE A 44 -20.64 -10.72 3.81
CA ILE A 44 -20.03 -11.61 4.77
C ILE A 44 -19.44 -10.60 5.72
N ASN A 45 -19.98 -10.58 6.93
CA ASN A 45 -19.48 -9.80 8.03
C ASN A 45 -18.16 -10.46 8.43
N THR A 46 -17.21 -10.53 7.50
CA THR A 46 -15.81 -10.71 7.80
C THR A 46 -15.50 -9.45 8.58
N GLN A 47 -15.34 -9.62 9.89
CA GLN A 47 -14.85 -8.59 10.80
C GLN A 47 -13.58 -8.00 10.17
N ARG A 48 -13.75 -6.88 9.46
CA ARG A 48 -12.67 -6.22 8.75
C ARG A 48 -11.83 -5.56 9.82
N ASP A 49 -10.58 -5.99 9.94
CA ASP A 49 -9.63 -5.34 10.84
C ASP A 49 -9.62 -3.84 10.53
N ARG A 50 -9.85 -3.02 11.56
CA ARG A 50 -9.93 -1.57 11.42
C ARG A 50 -8.54 -0.94 11.37
N PHE A 51 -7.51 -1.70 11.71
CA PHE A 51 -6.12 -1.30 11.57
C PHE A 51 -5.23 -2.53 11.31
N GLU A 52 -4.98 -2.82 10.04
CA GLU A 52 -4.22 -4.00 9.64
C GLU A 52 -2.71 -3.81 9.84
N VAL A 53 -2.04 -4.79 10.44
CA VAL A 53 -0.59 -4.77 10.66
C VAL A 53 0.04 -5.92 9.88
N LEU A 54 0.78 -5.61 8.82
CA LEU A 54 1.39 -6.59 7.93
C LEU A 54 2.87 -6.81 8.25
N TRP A 55 3.31 -8.06 8.20
CA TRP A 55 4.70 -8.47 8.39
C TRP A 55 5.38 -8.66 7.04
N ASN A 56 6.27 -7.72 6.68
CA ASN A 56 7.14 -7.80 5.51
C ASN A 56 8.62 -7.88 5.92
N VAL A 57 8.90 -8.64 6.98
CA VAL A 57 10.25 -8.96 7.44
C VAL A 57 10.67 -10.31 6.84
N PRO A 58 11.88 -10.45 6.30
CA PRO A 58 12.37 -11.69 5.67
C PRO A 58 12.75 -12.75 6.72
N SER A 59 11.76 -13.20 7.51
CA SER A 59 11.96 -14.08 8.67
C SER A 59 11.78 -15.57 8.37
N ARG A 60 11.71 -15.98 7.09
CA ARG A 60 11.75 -17.39 6.66
C ARG A 60 12.86 -18.18 7.36
N ASN A 61 14.05 -17.57 7.52
CA ASN A 61 15.17 -18.25 8.17
C ASN A 61 14.90 -18.52 9.67
N CYS A 62 14.19 -17.62 10.35
CA CYS A 62 13.76 -17.82 11.73
C CYS A 62 12.77 -19.00 11.83
N PHE A 63 11.79 -19.03 10.92
CA PHE A 63 10.84 -20.13 10.81
C PHE A 63 11.53 -21.48 10.57
N ARG A 64 12.49 -21.56 9.64
CA ARG A 64 13.26 -22.78 9.35
C ARG A 64 14.10 -23.28 10.53
N GLN A 65 14.51 -22.38 11.42
CA GLN A 65 15.24 -22.70 12.63
C GLN A 65 14.32 -23.04 13.82
N HIS A 66 13.00 -23.13 13.59
CA HIS A 66 12.00 -23.38 14.64
C HIS A 66 11.98 -22.30 15.73
N ILE A 67 12.39 -21.08 15.40
CA ILE A 67 12.28 -19.92 16.29
C ILE A 67 10.91 -19.28 16.07
N ASP A 68 10.01 -19.42 17.05
CA ASP A 68 8.68 -18.82 16.98
C ASP A 68 8.75 -17.31 17.23
N ILE A 69 8.35 -16.55 16.22
CA ILE A 69 8.02 -15.13 16.38
C ILE A 69 6.49 -15.09 16.51
N PRO A 70 5.93 -14.69 17.67
CA PRO A 70 4.50 -14.91 17.98
C PRO A 70 3.58 -13.91 17.27
N LEU A 71 3.66 -13.82 15.94
CA LEU A 71 2.90 -12.88 15.10
C LEU A 71 1.39 -13.12 15.20
N LYS A 72 0.97 -14.40 15.14
CA LYS A 72 -0.44 -14.81 15.24
C LYS A 72 -1.07 -14.39 16.57
N LYS A 73 -0.30 -14.49 17.68
CA LYS A 73 -0.75 -14.11 19.03
C LYS A 73 -1.24 -12.65 19.07
N PHE A 74 -0.56 -11.76 18.36
CA PHE A 74 -0.89 -10.32 18.32
C PHE A 74 -1.71 -9.91 17.09
N GLY A 75 -2.15 -10.91 16.30
CA GLY A 75 -2.85 -10.76 15.03
C GLY A 75 -2.12 -9.88 14.01
N ILE A 76 -0.80 -9.93 14.00
CA ILE A 76 0.00 -9.43 12.88
C ILE A 76 -0.24 -10.38 11.70
N VAL A 77 -0.52 -9.83 10.52
CA VAL A 77 -0.77 -10.58 9.29
C VAL A 77 0.57 -10.91 8.61
N PHE A 78 0.85 -12.18 8.33
CA PHE A 78 2.11 -12.63 7.73
C PHE A 78 1.87 -13.74 6.71
N ASN A 79 2.78 -13.85 5.75
CA ASN A 79 2.75 -14.93 4.76
C ASN A 79 2.99 -16.30 5.43
N ASP A 80 2.41 -17.35 4.86
CA ASP A 80 2.63 -18.72 5.30
C ASP A 80 4.14 -19.04 5.36
N LYS A 81 4.55 -19.78 6.40
CA LYS A 81 5.96 -20.13 6.67
C LYS A 81 6.90 -18.91 6.76
N GLN A 82 6.34 -17.72 6.96
CA GLN A 82 7.05 -16.44 6.99
C GLN A 82 7.89 -16.19 5.72
N GLU A 83 7.43 -16.68 4.57
CA GLU A 83 8.05 -16.38 3.28
C GLU A 83 7.96 -14.88 2.97
N PHE A 84 8.96 -14.35 2.27
CA PHE A 84 8.95 -12.91 1.92
C PHE A 84 7.91 -12.58 0.85
N HIS A 85 7.68 -13.51 -0.07
CA HIS A 85 6.60 -13.48 -1.06
C HIS A 85 5.60 -14.60 -0.74
N GLY A 86 4.31 -14.30 -0.74
CA GLY A 86 3.28 -15.26 -0.34
C GLY A 86 1.85 -14.74 -0.39
N ASN A 87 0.98 -15.37 0.39
CA ASN A 87 -0.48 -15.22 0.35
C ASN A 87 -1.04 -13.95 1.03
N ARG A 88 -0.20 -13.12 1.67
CA ARG A 88 -0.64 -11.89 2.35
C ARG A 88 0.02 -10.61 1.82
N MET A 89 1.32 -10.65 1.59
CA MET A 89 2.14 -9.46 1.33
C MET A 89 3.29 -9.78 0.40
N ASN A 90 3.51 -8.94 -0.62
CA ASN A 90 4.60 -9.10 -1.59
C ASN A 90 5.24 -7.75 -1.89
N THR A 91 6.54 -7.61 -1.62
CA THR A 91 7.33 -6.44 -2.03
C THR A 91 8.27 -6.83 -3.17
N PHE A 92 8.16 -6.14 -4.29
CA PHE A 92 8.97 -6.35 -5.48
C PHE A 92 10.04 -5.27 -5.55
N TYR A 93 11.25 -5.63 -5.11
CA TYR A 93 12.42 -4.76 -5.28
C TYR A 93 12.72 -4.53 -6.75
N GLU A 94 13.17 -3.34 -7.10
CA GLU A 94 13.52 -2.93 -8.46
C GLU A 94 14.44 -3.91 -9.23
N LYS A 95 15.31 -4.65 -8.52
CA LYS A 95 16.21 -5.65 -9.13
C LYS A 95 15.52 -6.99 -9.42
N ASN A 96 14.34 -7.21 -8.87
CA ASN A 96 13.62 -8.49 -8.85
C ASN A 96 12.33 -8.45 -9.67
N ILE A 97 12.00 -7.32 -10.32
CA ILE A 97 10.79 -7.17 -11.13
C ILE A 97 11.09 -6.52 -12.48
N GLY A 98 10.77 -7.25 -13.55
CA GLY A 98 10.98 -6.80 -14.92
C GLY A 98 12.43 -6.46 -15.21
N LEU A 99 12.61 -5.52 -16.15
CA LEU A 99 13.90 -4.96 -16.53
C LEU A 99 13.98 -3.49 -16.10
N TYR A 100 14.04 -3.24 -14.79
CA TYR A 100 14.17 -1.87 -14.27
C TYR A 100 15.51 -1.24 -14.67
N PRO A 101 15.53 -0.01 -15.23
CA PRO A 101 16.76 0.67 -15.65
C PRO A 101 17.45 1.38 -14.48
N TYR A 102 18.72 1.09 -14.24
CA TYR A 102 19.51 1.72 -13.17
C TYR A 102 21.03 1.65 -13.43
N TYR A 103 21.80 2.26 -12.54
CA TYR A 103 23.27 2.15 -12.48
C TYR A 103 23.65 1.39 -11.20
N LYS A 104 24.47 0.33 -11.32
CA LYS A 104 24.92 -0.45 -10.15
C LYS A 104 25.71 0.42 -9.18
N ASP A 105 26.52 1.31 -9.73
CA ASP A 105 27.21 2.38 -9.03
C ASP A 105 26.66 3.72 -9.52
N GLY A 106 25.99 4.45 -8.63
CA GLY A 106 25.37 5.75 -8.96
C GLY A 106 26.36 6.86 -9.32
N SER A 107 27.67 6.60 -9.21
CA SER A 107 28.74 7.50 -9.63
C SER A 107 29.42 7.08 -10.94
N ASP A 108 29.21 5.85 -11.42
CA ASP A 108 29.83 5.32 -12.64
C ASP A 108 28.79 5.07 -13.75
N PRO A 109 28.77 5.90 -14.81
CA PRO A 109 27.92 5.70 -15.99
C PRO A 109 28.17 4.38 -16.74
N LYS A 110 29.32 3.73 -16.55
CA LYS A 110 29.62 2.43 -17.18
C LYS A 110 28.93 1.27 -16.47
N SER A 111 28.48 1.47 -15.23
CA SER A 111 27.78 0.46 -14.42
C SER A 111 26.30 0.25 -14.81
N ILE A 112 25.99 0.53 -16.07
CA ILE A 112 24.64 0.60 -16.63
C ILE A 112 23.93 -0.76 -16.63
N VAL A 113 22.64 -0.76 -16.26
CA VAL A 113 21.76 -1.93 -16.30
C VAL A 113 20.44 -1.55 -16.97
N ASN A 114 19.97 -2.40 -17.90
CA ASN A 114 18.73 -2.22 -18.66
C ASN A 114 18.58 -0.83 -19.32
N GLY A 115 19.70 -0.23 -19.76
CA GLY A 115 19.72 1.09 -20.38
C GLY A 115 19.89 2.27 -19.41
N GLY A 116 19.94 2.04 -18.09
CA GLY A 116 20.33 3.02 -17.06
C GLY A 116 19.32 4.12 -16.75
N ILE A 117 18.59 4.59 -17.76
CA ILE A 117 17.59 5.66 -17.67
C ILE A 117 16.27 5.17 -18.28
N PRO A 118 15.11 5.66 -17.81
CA PRO A 118 13.81 5.16 -18.24
C PRO A 118 13.55 5.31 -19.74
N GLN A 119 14.08 6.35 -20.40
CA GLN A 119 13.89 6.54 -21.85
C GLN A 119 14.66 5.54 -22.73
N ARG A 120 15.53 4.70 -22.16
CA ARG A 120 16.31 3.68 -22.90
C ARG A 120 15.84 2.25 -22.66
N VAL A 121 14.84 2.05 -21.80
CA VAL A 121 14.36 0.70 -21.47
C VAL A 121 13.53 0.12 -22.61
N ASN A 122 13.73 -1.16 -22.91
CA ASN A 122 12.82 -1.89 -23.78
C ASN A 122 11.56 -2.25 -22.97
N MET A 123 10.51 -1.44 -23.10
CA MET A 123 9.25 -1.62 -22.33
C MET A 123 8.58 -2.98 -22.57
N VAL A 124 8.61 -3.50 -23.80
CA VAL A 124 8.00 -4.80 -24.11
C VAL A 124 8.75 -5.92 -23.37
N ALA A 125 10.08 -5.91 -23.41
CA ALA A 125 10.90 -6.88 -22.69
C ALA A 125 10.73 -6.73 -21.17
N HIS A 126 10.67 -5.49 -20.66
CA HIS A 126 10.40 -5.21 -19.25
C HIS A 126 9.08 -5.84 -18.80
N LEU A 127 7.97 -5.58 -19.50
CA LEU A 127 6.64 -6.07 -19.13
C LEU A 127 6.54 -7.60 -19.24
N ARG A 128 7.14 -8.22 -20.26
CA ARG A 128 7.20 -9.68 -20.37
C ARG A 128 7.92 -10.33 -19.20
N LYS A 129 9.05 -9.75 -18.75
CA LYS A 129 9.75 -10.24 -17.57
C LYS A 129 8.96 -9.98 -16.29
N ALA A 130 8.39 -8.78 -16.14
CA ALA A 130 7.59 -8.41 -14.98
C ALA A 130 6.38 -9.32 -14.80
N GLN A 131 5.72 -9.73 -15.89
CA GLN A 131 4.63 -10.70 -15.85
C GLN A 131 5.08 -12.02 -15.21
N LYS A 132 6.19 -12.61 -15.70
CA LYS A 132 6.73 -13.86 -15.16
C LYS A 132 7.12 -13.74 -13.69
N ASP A 133 7.74 -12.61 -13.31
CA ASP A 133 8.15 -12.36 -11.93
C ASP A 133 6.92 -12.27 -11.00
N ILE A 134 5.84 -11.60 -11.43
CA ILE A 134 4.59 -11.49 -10.66
C ILE A 134 3.89 -12.84 -10.55
N GLU A 135 3.76 -13.58 -11.66
CA GLU A 135 3.14 -14.90 -11.68
C GLU A 135 3.89 -15.90 -10.79
N SER A 136 5.22 -15.81 -10.75
CA SER A 136 6.04 -16.64 -9.88
C SER A 136 5.91 -16.27 -8.40
N ALA A 137 5.87 -14.98 -8.06
CA ALA A 137 5.81 -14.53 -6.66
C ALA A 137 4.40 -14.67 -6.07
N ILE A 138 3.37 -14.49 -6.90
CA ILE A 138 1.96 -14.54 -6.50
C ILE A 138 1.23 -15.53 -7.41
N PRO A 139 1.35 -16.85 -7.23
CA PRO A 139 0.73 -17.81 -8.14
C PRO A 139 -0.80 -17.71 -8.22
N ASP A 140 -1.44 -17.36 -7.11
CA ASP A 140 -2.89 -17.24 -7.00
C ASP A 140 -3.41 -15.96 -7.69
N SER A 141 -4.22 -16.13 -8.75
CA SER A 141 -4.89 -15.02 -9.44
C SER A 141 -5.94 -14.30 -8.58
N GLY A 142 -6.48 -14.99 -7.57
CA GLY A 142 -7.44 -14.47 -6.59
C GLY A 142 -6.80 -13.69 -5.43
N PHE A 143 -5.48 -13.48 -5.46
CA PHE A 143 -4.75 -12.84 -4.37
C PHE A 143 -5.32 -11.46 -4.01
N GLY A 144 -5.88 -11.36 -2.79
CA GLY A 144 -6.46 -10.15 -2.20
C GLY A 144 -5.55 -9.44 -1.20
N GLY A 145 -4.25 -9.77 -1.17
CA GLY A 145 -3.29 -9.21 -0.23
C GLY A 145 -2.73 -7.85 -0.68
N VAL A 146 -1.55 -7.51 -0.18
CA VAL A 146 -0.83 -6.29 -0.54
C VAL A 146 0.34 -6.61 -1.48
N ALA A 147 0.50 -5.80 -2.54
CA ALA A 147 1.59 -5.94 -3.50
C ALA A 147 2.26 -4.58 -3.76
N VAL A 148 3.56 -4.47 -3.52
CA VAL A 148 4.28 -3.18 -3.52
C VAL A 148 5.43 -3.22 -4.51
N LEU A 149 5.49 -2.24 -5.40
CA LEU A 149 6.62 -2.00 -6.29
C LEU A 149 7.60 -1.05 -5.60
N ASP A 150 8.81 -1.52 -5.33
CA ASP A 150 9.83 -0.77 -4.62
C ASP A 150 10.90 -0.27 -5.60
N PHE A 151 10.60 0.88 -6.21
CA PHE A 151 11.41 1.55 -7.23
C PHE A 151 12.09 2.77 -6.64
N GLU A 152 13.39 2.65 -6.36
CA GLU A 152 14.12 3.65 -5.61
C GLU A 152 15.29 4.25 -6.38
N ALA A 153 15.82 3.60 -7.42
CA ALA A 153 17.07 4.06 -8.05
C ALA A 153 16.94 5.47 -8.63
N TRP A 154 15.81 5.79 -9.27
CA TRP A 154 15.42 7.12 -9.73
C TRP A 154 14.01 7.46 -9.24
N ARG A 155 13.66 8.75 -9.20
CA ARG A 155 12.29 9.19 -8.88
C ARG A 155 11.60 9.70 -10.15
N PRO A 156 10.28 9.54 -10.30
CA PRO A 156 9.59 9.78 -11.58
C PRO A 156 9.46 11.26 -11.99
N LEU A 157 9.90 12.19 -11.14
CA LEU A 157 10.04 13.60 -11.49
C LEU A 157 11.52 13.99 -11.54
N TRP A 158 11.92 14.59 -12.65
CA TRP A 158 13.24 15.15 -12.85
C TRP A 158 13.70 16.04 -11.68
N SER A 159 12.84 16.92 -11.17
CA SER A 159 13.17 17.80 -10.04
C SER A 159 13.64 17.01 -8.82
N LEU A 160 13.00 15.88 -8.55
CA LEU A 160 13.33 14.89 -7.53
C LEU A 160 14.46 13.94 -7.96
N ASN A 161 15.49 14.38 -8.68
CA ASN A 161 16.68 13.55 -8.93
C ASN A 161 17.97 14.35 -8.62
N TRP A 162 18.02 14.88 -7.40
CA TRP A 162 19.19 15.37 -6.66
C TRP A 162 20.02 14.29 -5.95
N GLY A 163 21.08 14.71 -5.25
CA GLY A 163 22.00 13.83 -4.51
C GLY A 163 22.67 12.78 -5.40
N SER A 164 22.73 11.54 -4.92
CA SER A 164 23.24 10.38 -5.66
C SER A 164 22.44 10.04 -6.92
N LYS A 165 21.27 10.65 -7.13
CA LYS A 165 20.43 10.46 -8.32
C LYS A 165 20.70 11.47 -9.43
N ARG A 166 21.72 12.33 -9.28
CA ARG A 166 22.12 13.27 -10.33
C ARG A 166 22.60 12.58 -11.61
N ILE A 167 23.12 11.36 -11.54
CA ILE A 167 23.54 10.57 -12.70
C ILE A 167 22.41 10.38 -13.72
N TYR A 168 21.17 10.18 -13.27
CA TYR A 168 20.02 10.05 -14.17
C TYR A 168 19.78 11.35 -14.96
N LYS A 169 20.09 12.51 -14.38
CA LYS A 169 20.02 13.78 -15.09
C LYS A 169 21.14 13.92 -16.12
N SER A 170 22.39 13.69 -15.72
CA SER A 170 23.54 13.85 -16.62
C SER A 170 23.45 12.90 -17.81
N GLU A 171 23.13 11.63 -17.56
CA GLU A 171 23.05 10.63 -18.62
C GLU A 171 21.82 10.83 -19.52
N SER A 172 20.72 11.38 -18.99
CA SER A 172 19.59 11.81 -19.85
C SER A 172 19.96 12.95 -20.79
N VAL A 173 20.70 13.95 -20.31
CA VAL A 173 21.19 15.05 -21.17
C VAL A 173 22.16 14.52 -22.21
N LYS A 174 23.10 13.66 -21.82
CA LYS A 174 24.05 13.04 -22.73
C LYS A 174 23.34 12.24 -23.82
N PHE A 175 22.32 11.48 -23.46
CA PHE A 175 21.50 10.71 -24.41
C PHE A 175 20.74 11.59 -25.42
N VAL A 176 20.30 12.78 -25.01
CA VAL A 176 19.74 13.78 -25.94
C VAL A 176 20.82 14.31 -26.88
N ARG A 177 21.99 14.70 -26.37
CA ARG A 177 23.06 15.27 -27.19
C ARG A 177 23.65 14.30 -28.20
N GLN A 178 23.65 13.00 -27.88
CA GLN A 178 24.06 11.96 -28.83
C GLN A 178 23.12 11.91 -30.05
N ARG A 179 21.83 12.16 -29.86
CA ARG A 179 20.83 12.20 -30.96
C ARG A 179 20.75 13.56 -31.65
N TYR A 180 21.04 14.63 -30.92
CA TYR A 180 20.94 16.01 -31.41
C TYR A 180 22.15 16.85 -30.97
N PRO A 181 23.32 16.69 -31.65
CA PRO A 181 24.56 17.35 -31.26
C PRO A 181 24.51 18.89 -31.29
N GLU A 182 23.71 19.44 -32.21
CA GLU A 182 23.56 20.88 -32.43
C GLU A 182 22.75 21.62 -31.36
N LEU A 183 22.07 20.88 -30.46
CA LEU A 183 21.27 21.52 -29.41
C LEU A 183 22.18 22.26 -28.40
N SER A 184 21.78 23.49 -28.07
CA SER A 184 22.38 24.19 -26.94
C SER A 184 22.20 23.40 -25.62
N ASN A 185 23.08 23.65 -24.65
CA ASN A 185 23.02 23.01 -23.33
C ASN A 185 21.62 23.18 -22.67
N LYS A 186 21.02 24.35 -22.82
CA LYS A 186 19.69 24.67 -22.27
C LYS A 186 18.60 23.85 -22.97
N ALA A 187 18.62 23.81 -24.31
CA ALA A 187 17.64 23.06 -25.10
C ALA A 187 17.75 21.54 -24.84
N ALA A 188 18.97 20.99 -24.82
CA ALA A 188 19.22 19.59 -24.53
C ALA A 188 18.71 19.20 -23.12
N ARG A 189 18.93 20.06 -22.12
CA ARG A 189 18.43 19.84 -20.76
C ARG A 189 16.90 19.89 -20.67
N GLN A 190 16.26 20.82 -21.36
CA GLN A 190 14.80 20.92 -21.41
C GLN A 190 14.18 19.69 -22.08
N MET A 191 14.76 19.24 -23.19
CA MET A 191 14.32 18.01 -23.88
C MET A 191 14.52 16.79 -22.98
N ALA A 192 15.70 16.62 -22.37
CA ALA A 192 15.99 15.52 -21.45
C ALA A 192 15.03 15.48 -20.25
N THR A 193 14.65 16.65 -19.73
CA THR A 193 13.67 16.76 -18.64
C THR A 193 12.30 16.21 -19.07
N LYS A 194 11.83 16.57 -20.27
CA LYS A 194 10.54 16.11 -20.81
C LYS A 194 10.56 14.60 -21.10
N GLU A 195 11.60 14.12 -21.77
CA GLU A 195 11.76 12.71 -22.12
C GLU A 195 11.89 11.82 -20.88
N PHE A 196 12.70 12.21 -19.90
CA PHE A 196 12.87 11.47 -18.65
C PHE A 196 11.54 11.34 -17.90
N ASN A 197 10.82 12.46 -17.67
CA ASN A 197 9.55 12.42 -16.95
C ASN A 197 8.52 11.54 -17.67
N LYS A 198 8.41 11.68 -19.01
CA LYS A 198 7.48 10.89 -19.82
C LYS A 198 7.80 9.40 -19.74
N ALA A 199 9.07 9.04 -19.89
CA ALA A 199 9.50 7.65 -19.84
C ALA A 199 9.37 7.05 -18.44
N ALA A 200 9.73 7.79 -17.39
CA ALA A 200 9.58 7.36 -16.00
C ALA A 200 8.11 7.12 -15.63
N PHE A 201 7.23 8.05 -16.04
CA PHE A 201 5.79 7.92 -15.91
C PHE A 201 5.28 6.65 -16.59
N ASN A 202 5.59 6.49 -17.89
CA ASN A 202 5.15 5.34 -18.67
C ASN A 202 5.64 4.02 -18.08
N PHE A 203 6.90 3.96 -17.65
CA PHE A 203 7.47 2.79 -17.01
C PHE A 203 6.67 2.39 -15.76
N MET A 204 6.46 3.31 -14.82
CA MET A 204 5.76 3.01 -13.57
C MET A 204 4.30 2.63 -13.82
N VAL A 205 3.59 3.39 -14.65
CA VAL A 205 2.17 3.17 -14.96
C VAL A 205 1.93 1.84 -15.65
N GLU A 206 2.70 1.52 -16.69
CA GLU A 206 2.48 0.25 -17.41
C GLU A 206 2.83 -0.97 -16.56
N THR A 207 3.81 -0.83 -15.65
CA THR A 207 4.17 -1.91 -14.71
C THR A 207 3.09 -2.17 -13.68
N ILE A 208 2.53 -1.12 -13.05
CA ILE A 208 1.48 -1.32 -12.05
C ILE A 208 0.16 -1.77 -12.68
N ARG A 209 -0.17 -1.29 -13.89
CA ARG A 209 -1.32 -1.77 -14.67
C ARG A 209 -1.20 -3.25 -14.99
N LEU A 210 -0.01 -3.72 -15.35
CA LEU A 210 0.23 -5.14 -15.54
C LEU A 210 -0.03 -5.93 -14.25
N GLY A 211 0.51 -5.48 -13.11
CA GLY A 211 0.25 -6.12 -11.82
C GLY A 211 -1.23 -6.19 -11.45
N ILE A 212 -1.97 -5.10 -11.64
CA ILE A 212 -3.42 -5.04 -11.40
C ILE A 212 -4.18 -5.98 -12.33
N ARG A 213 -3.85 -6.02 -13.63
CA ARG A 213 -4.49 -6.97 -14.57
C ARG A 213 -4.27 -8.42 -14.16
N LEU A 214 -3.07 -8.75 -13.69
CA LEU A 214 -2.73 -10.10 -13.27
C LEU A 214 -3.37 -10.45 -11.92
N ARG A 215 -3.41 -9.51 -10.97
CA ARG A 215 -3.92 -9.71 -9.60
C ARG A 215 -4.90 -8.58 -9.24
N PRO A 216 -6.15 -8.63 -9.74
CA PRO A 216 -7.09 -7.50 -9.68
C PRO A 216 -7.64 -7.22 -8.28
N PHE A 217 -7.58 -8.20 -7.37
CA PHE A 217 -8.05 -8.04 -5.99
C PHE A 217 -6.97 -7.54 -5.04
N ALA A 218 -5.72 -7.46 -5.51
CA ALA A 218 -4.59 -7.06 -4.68
C ALA A 218 -4.52 -5.55 -4.52
N ARG A 219 -4.01 -5.12 -3.35
CA ARG A 219 -3.72 -3.73 -3.04
C ARG A 219 -2.33 -3.38 -3.57
N TRP A 220 -2.27 -2.98 -4.83
CA TRP A 220 -1.10 -2.50 -5.55
C TRP A 220 -0.73 -1.04 -5.26
N GLY A 221 0.57 -0.75 -5.21
CA GLY A 221 1.10 0.62 -5.16
C GLY A 221 2.62 0.66 -5.10
N PHE A 222 3.17 1.87 -4.92
CA PHE A 222 4.60 2.13 -4.92
C PHE A 222 5.11 2.45 -3.52
N TYR A 223 6.19 1.80 -3.10
CA TYR A 223 6.84 2.09 -1.82
C TYR A 223 7.31 3.56 -1.77
N GLY A 224 7.11 4.19 -0.62
CA GLY A 224 7.56 5.55 -0.32
C GLY A 224 6.64 6.66 -0.82
N PHE A 225 5.53 6.34 -1.48
CA PHE A 225 4.59 7.34 -2.00
C PHE A 225 3.37 7.54 -1.08
N PRO A 226 2.91 8.79 -0.88
CA PRO A 226 3.53 10.04 -1.37
C PRO A 226 4.78 10.43 -0.58
N TYR A 227 5.60 11.31 -1.17
CA TYR A 227 6.82 11.79 -0.52
C TYR A 227 6.54 12.90 0.50
N CYS A 228 7.40 13.01 1.51
CA CYS A 228 7.51 14.17 2.38
C CYS A 228 8.96 14.68 2.37
N ASN A 229 9.21 15.90 2.85
CA ASN A 229 10.60 16.33 3.05
C ASN A 229 11.26 15.48 4.13
N TYR A 230 12.47 14.99 3.83
CA TYR A 230 13.20 14.04 4.68
C TYR A 230 13.58 14.59 6.06
N ASP A 231 13.55 15.91 6.22
CA ASP A 231 13.83 16.61 7.45
C ASP A 231 12.56 17.11 8.16
N ALA A 232 11.35 16.69 7.75
CA ALA A 232 10.11 17.13 8.37
C ALA A 232 10.11 16.91 9.89
N GLY A 233 9.51 17.85 10.60
CA GLY A 233 9.51 17.95 12.05
C GLY A 233 10.75 18.61 12.66
N LYS A 234 11.80 18.90 11.86
CA LYS A 234 13.06 19.48 12.38
C LYS A 234 12.87 20.91 12.89
N LYS A 235 12.04 21.72 12.24
CA LYS A 235 11.75 23.11 12.65
C LYS A 235 10.40 23.24 13.37
N GLY A 236 9.89 22.14 13.93
CA GLY A 236 8.61 22.12 14.65
C GLY A 236 7.38 21.90 13.76
N GLU A 237 7.55 21.68 12.46
CA GLU A 237 6.46 21.44 11.52
C GLU A 237 5.78 20.07 11.70
N TYR A 238 4.45 20.03 11.52
CA TYR A 238 3.63 18.81 11.54
C TYR A 238 3.06 18.47 10.15
N GLU A 239 3.57 19.12 9.12
CA GLU A 239 3.11 19.04 7.74
C GLU A 239 4.30 18.92 6.81
N CYS A 240 4.11 18.24 5.68
CA CYS A 240 5.08 18.31 4.60
C CYS A 240 5.15 19.73 4.04
N SER A 241 6.35 20.16 3.65
CA SER A 241 6.56 21.44 2.96
C SER A 241 5.71 21.57 1.68
N GLU A 242 5.35 22.80 1.34
CA GLU A 242 4.50 23.10 0.18
C GLU A 242 5.09 22.57 -1.15
N ILE A 243 6.40 22.65 -1.31
CA ILE A 243 7.08 22.12 -2.50
C ILE A 243 6.89 20.59 -2.65
N PHE A 244 6.86 19.85 -1.54
CA PHE A 244 6.60 18.41 -1.57
C PHE A 244 5.12 18.11 -1.87
N LYS A 245 4.18 18.91 -1.36
CA LYS A 245 2.77 18.82 -1.73
C LYS A 245 2.58 19.02 -3.23
N GLN A 246 3.25 20.01 -3.82
CA GLN A 246 3.23 20.26 -5.27
C GLN A 246 3.86 19.12 -6.08
N TYR A 247 4.93 18.50 -5.59
CA TYR A 247 5.47 17.30 -6.23
C TYR A 247 4.44 16.16 -6.20
N ASN A 248 3.81 15.91 -5.06
CA ASN A 248 2.81 14.86 -4.92
C ASN A 248 1.57 15.11 -5.79
N ASP A 249 1.16 16.37 -5.97
CA ASP A 249 0.07 16.74 -6.88
C ASP A 249 0.38 16.34 -8.32
N ARG A 250 1.63 16.47 -8.75
CA ARG A 250 2.07 15.99 -10.07
C ARG A 250 2.22 14.47 -10.14
N LEU A 251 2.59 13.83 -9.03
CA LEU A 251 2.69 12.37 -8.91
C LEU A 251 1.31 11.70 -8.82
N ALA A 252 0.24 12.46 -8.55
CA ALA A 252 -1.12 11.94 -8.52
C ALA A 252 -1.51 11.22 -9.82
N LEU A 253 -0.94 11.62 -10.96
CA LEU A 253 -1.15 10.96 -12.25
C LEU A 253 -0.61 9.51 -12.28
N ILE A 254 0.46 9.21 -11.55
CA ILE A 254 0.98 7.83 -11.40
C ILE A 254 0.16 7.11 -10.33
N LEU A 255 -0.13 7.79 -9.23
CA LEU A 255 -0.84 7.21 -8.10
C LEU A 255 -2.32 6.92 -8.39
N GLN A 256 -2.90 7.56 -9.40
CA GLN A 256 -4.24 7.26 -9.90
C GLN A 256 -4.38 5.78 -10.29
N GLU A 257 -3.32 5.19 -10.84
CA GLU A 257 -3.29 3.80 -11.29
C GLU A 257 -3.10 2.81 -10.12
N ALA A 258 -2.54 3.25 -8.99
CA ALA A 258 -2.38 2.40 -7.81
C ALA A 258 -3.73 2.14 -7.12
N THR A 259 -3.86 1.04 -6.38
CA THR A 259 -5.07 0.76 -5.58
C THR A 259 -4.87 1.05 -4.08
N ALA A 260 -3.65 1.37 -3.66
CA ALA A 260 -3.30 1.75 -2.29
C ALA A 260 -2.04 2.65 -2.27
N LEU A 261 -1.83 3.40 -1.17
CA LEU A 261 -0.67 4.26 -0.94
C LEU A 261 0.23 3.68 0.15
N PHE A 262 1.55 3.80 -0.03
CA PHE A 262 2.56 3.16 0.83
C PHE A 262 3.66 4.13 1.28
N PRO A 263 3.33 5.18 2.06
CA PRO A 263 4.33 6.13 2.53
C PRO A 263 5.34 5.45 3.48
N SER A 264 6.58 5.92 3.52
CA SER A 264 7.60 5.44 4.46
C SER A 264 7.69 6.38 5.67
N ILE A 265 7.65 5.80 6.87
CA ILE A 265 7.72 6.51 8.16
C ILE A 265 8.89 6.01 9.02
N TYR A 266 9.97 5.57 8.38
CA TYR A 266 11.13 5.03 9.08
C TYR A 266 11.79 6.07 10.00
N LEU A 267 12.06 5.67 11.23
CA LEU A 267 12.70 6.51 12.25
C LEU A 267 14.21 6.24 12.36
N SER A 268 14.95 7.26 12.82
CA SER A 268 16.36 7.17 13.22
C SER A 268 16.48 7.30 14.73
N SER A 269 17.39 6.54 15.34
CA SER A 269 17.71 6.64 16.77
C SER A 269 18.38 7.96 17.15
N GLU A 270 18.97 8.66 16.17
CA GLU A 270 19.62 9.96 16.35
C GLU A 270 18.62 11.11 16.41
N THR A 271 17.33 10.83 16.16
CA THR A 271 16.28 11.85 16.13
C THR A 271 15.48 11.81 17.41
N GLU A 272 15.27 12.98 18.02
CA GLU A 272 14.41 13.11 19.20
C GLU A 272 13.01 12.56 18.93
N THR A 273 12.47 11.82 19.90
CA THR A 273 11.14 11.18 19.78
C THR A 273 10.01 12.16 19.45
N ASP A 274 10.09 13.44 19.87
CA ASP A 274 9.11 14.46 19.49
C ASP A 274 9.23 14.91 18.04
N ARG A 275 10.46 14.93 17.51
CA ARG A 275 10.68 15.13 16.08
C ARG A 275 10.21 13.92 15.27
N ASN A 276 10.40 12.70 15.76
CA ASN A 276 9.84 11.49 15.14
C ASN A 276 8.32 11.57 15.06
N PHE A 277 7.64 11.97 16.14
CA PHE A 277 6.19 12.17 16.15
C PHE A 277 5.74 13.21 15.10
N ARG A 278 6.41 14.36 15.02
CA ARG A 278 6.14 15.41 14.03
C ARG A 278 6.33 14.92 12.60
N TYR A 279 7.42 14.19 12.35
CA TYR A 279 7.75 13.60 11.06
C TYR A 279 6.65 12.65 10.59
N ILE A 280 6.23 11.71 11.45
CA ILE A 280 5.16 10.76 11.12
C ILE A 280 3.84 11.50 10.88
N GLN A 281 3.51 12.49 11.71
CA GLN A 281 2.31 13.32 11.50
C GLN A 281 2.31 13.95 10.11
N ALA A 282 3.42 14.57 9.72
CA ALA A 282 3.56 15.22 8.41
C ALA A 282 3.35 14.24 7.26
N VAL A 283 4.01 13.07 7.31
CA VAL A 283 3.92 12.04 6.26
C VAL A 283 2.51 11.48 6.16
N ILE A 284 1.86 11.14 7.28
CA ILE A 284 0.53 10.55 7.28
C ILE A 284 -0.53 11.57 6.82
N ARG A 285 -0.42 12.82 7.24
CA ARG A 285 -1.33 13.88 6.79
C ARG A 285 -1.23 14.11 5.28
N GLU A 286 -0.01 14.07 4.73
CA GLU A 286 0.17 14.16 3.28
C GLU A 286 -0.36 12.93 2.54
N ALA A 287 -0.17 11.73 3.09
CA ALA A 287 -0.76 10.51 2.54
C ALA A 287 -2.29 10.57 2.48
N LYS A 288 -2.93 11.11 3.53
CA LYS A 288 -4.38 11.35 3.54
C LYS A 288 -4.80 12.40 2.52
N ARG A 289 -4.13 13.56 2.48
CA ARG A 289 -4.42 14.62 1.50
C ARG A 289 -4.34 14.09 0.06
N VAL A 290 -3.34 13.26 -0.24
CA VAL A 290 -3.20 12.63 -1.56
C VAL A 290 -4.27 11.57 -1.79
N SER A 291 -4.60 10.75 -0.79
CA SER A 291 -5.69 9.76 -0.87
C SER A 291 -7.04 10.40 -1.22
N GLU A 292 -7.33 11.57 -0.67
CA GLU A 292 -8.58 12.32 -0.88
C GLU A 292 -8.73 12.91 -2.29
N LYS A 293 -7.68 12.92 -3.10
CA LYS A 293 -7.75 13.32 -4.51
C LYS A 293 -8.42 12.27 -5.40
N PHE A 294 -8.70 11.08 -4.86
CA PHE A 294 -9.23 9.95 -5.62
C PHE A 294 -10.60 9.53 -5.08
N GLU A 295 -11.46 9.07 -5.98
CA GLU A 295 -12.76 8.49 -5.65
C GLU A 295 -12.84 7.09 -6.30
N PRO A 296 -12.99 5.99 -5.51
CA PRO A 296 -12.95 5.98 -4.05
C PRO A 296 -11.56 6.38 -3.52
N LYS A 297 -11.53 6.90 -2.27
CA LYS A 297 -10.29 7.21 -1.55
C LYS A 297 -9.39 5.98 -1.51
N LYS A 298 -8.09 6.16 -1.78
CA LYS A 298 -7.12 5.06 -1.77
C LYS A 298 -6.71 4.71 -0.33
N PRO A 299 -6.77 3.44 0.10
CA PRO A 299 -6.32 3.08 1.42
C PRO A 299 -4.81 3.31 1.58
N VAL A 300 -4.40 3.69 2.79
CA VAL A 300 -3.02 4.04 3.14
C VAL A 300 -2.46 2.99 4.11
N PHE A 301 -1.29 2.44 3.75
CA PHE A 301 -0.54 1.51 4.58
C PHE A 301 0.90 2.00 4.76
N ALA A 302 1.23 2.52 5.94
CA ALA A 302 2.55 3.12 6.14
C ALA A 302 3.63 2.06 6.39
N TYR A 303 4.73 2.14 5.65
CA TYR A 303 5.91 1.33 5.91
C TYR A 303 6.65 1.85 7.13
N THR A 304 6.80 0.99 8.13
CA THR A 304 7.58 1.24 9.34
C THR A 304 8.63 0.15 9.55
N LYS A 305 9.58 0.39 10.44
CA LYS A 305 10.47 -0.66 10.96
C LYS A 305 10.07 -1.01 12.39
N MET A 306 10.72 -2.03 12.92
CA MET A 306 10.74 -2.30 14.36
C MET A 306 12.09 -1.94 15.00
N ALA A 307 13.12 -1.68 14.19
CA ALA A 307 14.47 -1.29 14.58
C ALA A 307 14.93 -0.06 13.80
N TYR A 308 15.71 0.82 14.44
CA TYR A 308 16.15 2.08 13.85
C TYR A 308 17.03 1.86 12.62
N ASN A 309 18.08 1.07 12.75
CA ASN A 309 18.98 0.76 11.65
C ASN A 309 19.33 -0.74 11.60
N PRO A 310 18.47 -1.58 10.99
CA PRO A 310 18.68 -3.02 11.00
C PRO A 310 19.86 -3.51 10.13
N TYR A 311 20.52 -2.61 9.40
CA TYR A 311 21.73 -2.91 8.63
C TYR A 311 23.01 -2.85 9.47
N MET A 312 23.05 -1.93 10.44
CA MET A 312 24.25 -1.66 11.27
C MET A 312 24.08 -2.18 12.70
N ASP A 313 22.92 -1.96 13.29
CA ASP A 313 22.59 -2.38 14.65
C ASP A 313 21.22 -3.08 14.66
N PRO A 314 21.19 -4.38 14.31
CA PRO A 314 19.96 -5.13 14.10
C PRO A 314 19.12 -5.36 15.37
N HIS A 315 19.67 -5.08 16.55
CA HIS A 315 18.99 -5.27 17.84
C HIS A 315 18.59 -3.96 18.52
N HIS A 316 18.94 -2.80 17.94
CA HIS A 316 18.47 -1.51 18.40
C HIS A 316 17.03 -1.25 17.93
N PHE A 317 16.11 -1.85 18.68
CA PHE A 317 14.67 -1.78 18.44
C PHE A 317 14.08 -0.44 18.88
N TYR A 318 12.91 -0.11 18.33
CA TYR A 318 12.15 1.07 18.75
C TYR A 318 11.80 1.03 20.23
N ILE A 319 12.04 2.14 20.93
CA ILE A 319 11.57 2.28 22.30
C ILE A 319 10.05 2.50 22.34
N LYS A 320 9.43 2.31 23.51
CA LYS A 320 7.97 2.44 23.71
C LYS A 320 7.37 3.71 23.09
N ARG A 321 8.06 4.85 23.19
CA ARG A 321 7.61 6.12 22.62
C ARG A 321 7.57 6.11 21.09
N ASP A 322 8.55 5.49 20.44
CA ASP A 322 8.57 5.38 18.98
C ASP A 322 7.69 4.24 18.44
N ILE A 323 7.39 3.22 19.25
CA ILE A 323 6.28 2.29 18.95
C ILE A 323 4.95 3.06 18.96
N CYS A 324 4.73 3.93 19.96
CA CYS A 324 3.56 4.82 20.00
C CYS A 324 3.49 5.70 18.75
N ASN A 325 4.59 6.41 18.44
CA ASN A 325 4.67 7.29 17.27
C ASN A 325 4.41 6.53 15.95
N SER A 326 4.94 5.32 15.78
CA SER A 326 4.84 4.60 14.51
C SER A 326 3.59 3.72 14.34
N VAL A 327 2.99 3.26 15.43
CA VAL A 327 1.83 2.34 15.39
C VAL A 327 0.55 3.08 15.78
N LYS A 328 0.50 3.64 17.00
CA LYS A 328 -0.71 4.28 17.53
C LYS A 328 -1.06 5.54 16.75
N GLN A 329 -0.09 6.40 16.46
CA GLN A 329 -0.35 7.64 15.71
C GLN A 329 -0.96 7.36 14.33
N CYS A 330 -0.48 6.33 13.62
CA CYS A 330 -1.04 5.89 12.35
C CYS A 330 -2.52 5.49 12.49
N SER A 331 -2.84 4.65 13.49
CA SER A 331 -4.21 4.26 13.80
C SER A 331 -5.08 5.47 14.15
N ASP A 332 -4.58 6.38 14.99
CA ASP A 332 -5.30 7.57 15.44
C ASP A 332 -5.57 8.53 14.28
N LEU A 333 -4.63 8.68 13.34
CA LEU A 333 -4.81 9.49 12.14
C LEU A 333 -5.71 8.83 11.09
N GLY A 334 -6.14 7.58 11.29
CA GLY A 334 -7.15 6.94 10.45
C GLY A 334 -6.63 6.31 9.16
N ILE A 335 -5.37 5.87 9.11
CA ILE A 335 -4.89 5.06 7.98
C ILE A 335 -5.25 3.58 8.17
N GLN A 336 -5.37 2.83 7.07
CA GLN A 336 -5.89 1.46 7.11
C GLN A 336 -4.93 0.45 7.73
N GLY A 337 -3.63 0.76 7.79
CA GLY A 337 -2.68 -0.12 8.42
C GLY A 337 -1.23 0.33 8.34
N ILE A 338 -0.35 -0.57 8.79
CA ILE A 338 1.10 -0.44 8.67
C ILE A 338 1.74 -1.72 8.13
N ILE A 339 2.90 -1.56 7.50
CA ILE A 339 3.72 -2.67 7.01
C ILE A 339 5.06 -2.61 7.75
N ILE A 340 5.38 -3.67 8.49
CA ILE A 340 6.62 -3.79 9.25
C ILE A 340 7.67 -4.39 8.33
N TRP A 341 8.73 -3.63 8.06
CA TRP A 341 9.82 -4.04 7.19
C TRP A 341 11.13 -4.23 7.96
N SER A 342 11.97 -5.15 7.48
CA SER A 342 13.37 -5.26 7.91
C SER A 342 14.26 -5.82 6.79
N THR A 343 15.57 -5.62 6.92
CA THR A 343 16.55 -6.20 5.98
C THR A 343 16.77 -7.70 6.24
N SER A 344 17.08 -8.45 5.17
CA SER A 344 17.53 -9.85 5.23
C SER A 344 18.98 -9.98 5.70
N GLN A 345 19.77 -8.91 5.64
CA GLN A 345 21.18 -8.91 6.02
C GLN A 345 21.35 -9.37 7.48
N GLY A 346 22.12 -10.43 7.72
CA GLY A 346 22.39 -10.92 9.07
C GLY A 346 21.18 -11.53 9.78
N MET A 347 20.16 -12.02 9.06
CA MET A 347 19.02 -12.76 9.65
C MET A 347 19.45 -14.17 10.11
N ASN A 348 20.30 -14.24 11.14
CA ASN A 348 20.82 -15.47 11.76
C ASN A 348 20.01 -15.85 13.03
N SER A 349 20.35 -16.99 13.65
CA SER A 349 19.68 -17.47 14.87
C SER A 349 19.59 -16.41 15.97
N SER A 350 20.72 -15.76 16.30
CA SER A 350 20.78 -14.73 17.33
C SER A 350 19.82 -13.58 17.04
N ARG A 351 19.84 -13.03 15.82
CA ARG A 351 18.93 -11.96 15.41
C ARG A 351 17.47 -12.40 15.46
N CYS A 352 17.17 -13.62 15.03
CA CYS A 352 15.83 -14.19 15.12
C CYS A 352 15.32 -14.28 16.57
N HIS A 353 16.16 -14.73 17.52
CA HIS A 353 15.80 -14.76 18.94
C HIS A 353 15.55 -13.36 19.52
N HIS A 354 16.36 -12.36 19.14
CA HIS A 354 16.15 -10.98 19.56
C HIS A 354 14.86 -10.40 19.00
N ILE A 355 14.54 -10.65 17.72
CA ILE A 355 13.26 -10.26 17.11
C ILE A 355 12.09 -10.95 17.82
N ALA A 356 12.15 -12.27 18.04
CA ALA A 356 11.11 -13.03 18.72
C ALA A 356 10.84 -12.48 20.12
N ARG A 357 11.90 -12.23 20.90
CA ARG A 357 11.81 -11.64 22.24
C ARG A 357 11.17 -10.25 22.20
N TYR A 358 11.70 -9.35 21.37
CA TYR A 358 11.21 -7.98 21.27
C TYR A 358 9.73 -7.92 20.80
N VAL A 359 9.35 -8.76 19.83
CA VAL A 359 7.95 -8.88 19.40
C VAL A 359 7.07 -9.42 20.53
N ASN A 360 7.51 -10.42 21.29
CA ASN A 360 6.73 -10.99 22.37
C ASN A 360 6.55 -10.02 23.56
N GLU A 361 7.60 -9.30 23.93
CA GLU A 361 7.65 -8.54 25.19
C GLU A 361 7.26 -7.07 25.04
N HIS A 362 7.44 -6.48 23.84
CA HIS A 362 7.27 -5.05 23.65
C HIS A 362 6.35 -4.70 22.47
N TYR A 363 6.73 -5.09 21.25
CA TYR A 363 6.06 -4.60 20.05
C TYR A 363 4.68 -5.23 19.84
N GLY A 364 4.59 -6.54 19.96
CA GLY A 364 3.37 -7.32 19.76
C GLY A 364 2.24 -6.94 20.72
N PRO A 365 2.46 -6.90 22.05
CA PRO A 365 1.43 -6.46 22.99
C PRO A 365 0.91 -5.06 22.68
N TYR A 366 1.79 -4.14 22.27
CA TYR A 366 1.39 -2.78 21.90
C TYR A 366 0.54 -2.76 20.63
N VAL A 367 0.94 -3.50 19.59
CA VAL A 367 0.15 -3.68 18.35
C VAL A 367 -1.24 -4.22 18.65
N GLU A 368 -1.34 -5.24 19.50
CA GLU A 368 -2.62 -5.83 19.88
C GLU A 368 -3.55 -4.80 20.57
N ILE A 369 -3.01 -4.00 21.49
CA ILE A 369 -3.76 -2.91 22.16
C ILE A 369 -4.30 -1.92 21.11
N VAL A 370 -3.47 -1.47 20.17
CA VAL A 370 -3.86 -0.50 19.14
C VAL A 370 -4.96 -1.06 18.24
N ARG A 371 -4.80 -2.29 17.76
CA ARG A 371 -5.78 -2.96 16.89
C ARG A 371 -7.13 -3.13 17.59
N LYS A 372 -7.13 -3.68 18.80
CA LYS A 372 -8.34 -3.85 19.62
C LYS A 372 -9.01 -2.51 19.93
N HIS A 373 -8.23 -1.44 20.15
CA HIS A 373 -8.78 -0.11 20.33
C HIS A 373 -9.46 0.41 19.05
N ALA A 374 -8.82 0.28 17.89
CA ALA A 374 -9.38 0.71 16.60
C ALA A 374 -10.70 0.01 16.29
N GLU A 375 -10.77 -1.31 16.51
CA GLU A 375 -12.00 -2.10 16.36
C GLU A 375 -13.09 -1.64 17.32
N ARG A 376 -12.78 -1.56 18.62
CA ARG A 376 -13.74 -1.12 19.65
C ARG A 376 -14.26 0.28 19.38
N CYS A 377 -13.38 1.20 18.96
CA CYS A 377 -13.76 2.56 18.62
C CYS A 377 -14.70 2.57 17.41
N SER A 378 -14.36 1.85 16.34
CA SER A 378 -15.22 1.72 15.17
C SER A 378 -16.61 1.19 15.53
N GLN A 379 -16.69 0.12 16.32
CA GLN A 379 -17.97 -0.46 16.75
C GLN A 379 -18.80 0.52 17.59
N LYS A 380 -18.20 1.15 18.60
CA LYS A 380 -18.93 2.03 19.53
C LYS A 380 -19.30 3.38 18.90
N ARG A 381 -18.37 4.02 18.18
CA ARG A 381 -18.54 5.38 17.66
C ARG A 381 -19.06 5.43 16.24
N CYS A 382 -18.60 4.51 15.38
CA CYS A 382 -18.87 4.51 13.95
C CYS A 382 -19.77 3.35 13.49
N LEU A 383 -20.47 2.69 14.42
CA LEU A 383 -21.40 1.59 14.17
C LEU A 383 -20.78 0.41 13.40
N GLY A 384 -19.47 0.23 13.52
CA GLY A 384 -18.73 -0.78 12.77
C GLY A 384 -18.72 -0.53 11.25
N ARG A 385 -19.00 0.70 10.80
CA ARG A 385 -19.15 1.12 9.39
C ARG A 385 -18.22 2.27 8.99
N GLY A 386 -17.14 2.43 9.75
CA GLY A 386 -16.15 3.47 9.52
C GLY A 386 -14.96 3.35 10.45
N GLN A 387 -13.90 4.08 10.10
CA GLN A 387 -12.68 4.18 10.90
C GLN A 387 -12.78 5.36 11.87
N CYS A 388 -12.29 5.16 13.09
CA CYS A 388 -12.12 6.26 14.04
C CYS A 388 -10.88 7.09 13.70
N VAL A 389 -11.03 8.40 13.72
CA VAL A 389 -9.94 9.35 13.48
C VAL A 389 -9.91 10.39 14.58
N LEU A 390 -8.78 10.45 15.27
CA LEU A 390 -8.46 11.48 16.25
C LEU A 390 -7.91 12.69 15.52
N GLN A 391 -8.24 13.89 16.00
CA GLN A 391 -7.54 15.08 15.53
C GLN A 391 -6.03 14.93 15.81
N PRO A 392 -5.16 15.42 14.92
CA PRO A 392 -3.72 15.33 15.11
C PRO A 392 -3.31 15.92 16.45
N GLN A 393 -2.46 15.17 17.17
CA GLN A 393 -1.99 15.52 18.49
C GLN A 393 -0.63 16.23 18.40
N MET A 394 -0.10 16.71 19.53
CA MET A 394 1.26 17.26 19.61
C MET A 394 2.30 16.22 20.05
N GLN A 395 1.85 15.13 20.67
CA GLN A 395 2.69 14.02 21.09
C GLN A 395 1.86 12.73 21.15
N CYS A 396 2.54 11.59 21.09
CA CYS A 396 1.87 10.30 21.30
C CYS A 396 1.69 10.04 22.79
N ALA A 397 0.43 9.85 23.20
CA ALA A 397 0.04 9.56 24.57
C ALA A 397 -0.72 8.23 24.65
N SER A 398 -0.82 7.68 25.86
CA SER A 398 -1.70 6.56 26.18
C SER A 398 -3.14 6.84 25.76
N TYR A 399 -3.92 5.79 25.52
CA TYR A 399 -5.33 5.95 25.19
C TYR A 399 -6.07 6.69 26.30
N ASN A 400 -6.76 7.76 25.92
CA ASN A 400 -7.68 8.50 26.78
C ASN A 400 -9.10 8.19 26.31
N GLU A 401 -9.93 7.62 27.18
CA GLU A 401 -11.32 7.27 26.86
C GLU A 401 -12.18 8.50 26.53
N GLN A 402 -11.80 9.66 27.05
CA GLN A 402 -12.44 10.94 26.79
C GLN A 402 -12.01 11.57 25.46
N ALA A 403 -11.03 10.99 24.76
CA ALA A 403 -10.57 11.54 23.48
C ALA A 403 -11.71 11.53 22.44
N GLU A 404 -11.87 12.67 21.76
CA GLU A 404 -12.92 12.86 20.76
C GLU A 404 -12.50 12.35 19.38
N TYR A 405 -12.77 11.07 19.13
CA TYR A 405 -12.66 10.48 17.80
C TYR A 405 -13.87 10.83 16.92
N LYS A 406 -13.59 11.22 15.67
CA LYS A 406 -14.57 11.36 14.59
C LYS A 406 -14.60 10.08 13.75
N CYS A 407 -15.61 9.93 12.89
CA CYS A 407 -15.73 8.79 11.99
C CYS A 407 -15.40 9.18 10.54
N GLU A 408 -14.52 8.42 9.92
CA GLU A 408 -14.36 8.36 8.46
C GLU A 408 -15.08 7.11 7.96
N CYS A 409 -16.21 7.31 7.30
CA CYS A 409 -17.12 6.21 6.96
C CYS A 409 -16.61 5.37 5.79
N ASP A 410 -16.92 4.08 5.83
CA ASP A 410 -16.74 3.18 4.70
C ASP A 410 -17.56 3.70 3.50
N ALA A 411 -17.16 3.38 2.27
CA ALA A 411 -17.63 4.05 1.04
C ALA A 411 -19.17 4.16 0.89
N LEU A 412 -19.92 3.16 1.38
CA LEU A 412 -21.39 3.10 1.30
C LEU A 412 -22.11 3.86 2.43
N PHE A 413 -21.38 4.42 3.38
CA PHE A 413 -21.94 5.04 4.58
C PHE A 413 -21.54 6.51 4.71
N PHE A 414 -22.35 7.27 5.43
CA PHE A 414 -22.10 8.66 5.78
C PHE A 414 -22.86 9.06 7.05
N GLY A 415 -22.65 10.31 7.50
CA GLY A 415 -23.18 10.80 8.78
C GLY A 415 -22.10 10.82 9.86
N ARG A 416 -22.43 11.37 11.03
CA ARG A 416 -21.45 11.61 12.11
C ARG A 416 -20.90 10.30 12.70
N ARG A 417 -21.71 9.24 12.67
CA ARG A 417 -21.42 7.90 13.19
C ARG A 417 -21.51 6.82 12.11
N CYS A 418 -21.53 7.21 10.83
CA CYS A 418 -21.73 6.30 9.69
C CYS A 418 -23.10 5.58 9.73
N GLU A 419 -24.09 6.26 10.28
CA GLU A 419 -25.45 5.74 10.49
C GLU A 419 -26.31 5.74 9.22
N ARG A 420 -25.96 6.56 8.22
CA ARG A 420 -26.72 6.70 6.98
C ARG A 420 -26.07 5.90 5.86
N HIS A 421 -26.90 5.33 4.98
CA HIS A 421 -26.46 4.58 3.81
C HIS A 421 -26.59 5.44 2.55
N ARG A 422 -25.58 5.42 1.68
CA ARG A 422 -25.65 6.06 0.36
C ARG A 422 -26.63 5.25 -0.50
N ASN A 423 -27.84 5.74 -0.66
CA ASN A 423 -28.77 5.16 -1.62
C ASN A 423 -28.24 5.44 -3.02
N PHE A 424 -28.19 4.42 -3.85
CA PHE A 424 -27.93 4.54 -5.29
C PHE A 424 -29.23 4.23 -6.02
N PRO A 425 -30.15 5.20 -6.20
CA PRO A 425 -31.45 4.95 -6.82
C PRO A 425 -31.33 4.31 -8.20
N TRP A 426 -30.28 4.66 -8.95
CA TRP A 426 -30.03 4.09 -10.28
C TRP A 426 -29.76 2.58 -10.24
N LEU A 427 -29.14 2.02 -9.19
CA LEU A 427 -28.94 0.57 -9.09
C LEU A 427 -30.26 -0.21 -9.01
N TYR A 428 -31.37 0.47 -8.72
CA TYR A 428 -32.72 -0.08 -8.61
C TYR A 428 -33.71 0.51 -9.63
N ASP A 429 -33.28 1.43 -10.49
CA ASP A 429 -34.14 2.06 -11.49
C ASP A 429 -34.13 1.24 -12.79
N TRP A 430 -34.82 0.10 -12.79
CA TRP A 430 -34.97 -0.78 -13.95
C TRP A 430 -35.75 -0.17 -15.11
N LYS A 431 -36.11 1.13 -15.08
CA LYS A 431 -36.90 1.78 -16.13
C LYS A 431 -36.20 1.80 -17.49
N TRP A 432 -34.87 1.79 -17.55
CA TRP A 432 -34.15 1.73 -18.83
C TRP A 432 -34.18 0.35 -19.50
N LEU A 433 -34.47 -0.73 -18.76
CA LEU A 433 -34.58 -2.09 -19.31
C LEU A 433 -35.97 -2.40 -19.89
N ARG A 434 -36.91 -1.46 -19.81
CA ARG A 434 -38.28 -1.61 -20.36
C ARG A 434 -38.49 -0.88 -21.68
N LYS A 435 -37.48 -0.23 -22.26
CA LYS A 435 -37.69 0.68 -23.39
C LYS A 435 -37.50 0.12 -24.80
N ASP A 436 -37.10 -1.15 -24.96
CA ASP A 436 -36.86 -1.74 -26.29
C ASP A 436 -37.71 -2.99 -26.57
N ASN A 437 -39.01 -2.98 -26.25
CA ASN A 437 -39.89 -4.10 -26.64
C ASN A 437 -41.26 -3.70 -27.20
N ASP A 438 -41.51 -2.42 -27.47
CA ASP A 438 -42.72 -1.99 -28.19
C ASP A 438 -42.39 -0.73 -29.03
N GLU A 439 -41.77 -0.94 -30.19
CA GLU A 439 -42.01 -0.23 -31.47
C GLU A 439 -41.23 -0.87 -32.62
#